data_AF-A0A2G9QDB7-F1
#
_entry.id   AF-A0A2G9QDB7-F1
#
_cell.length_a   1.000
_cell.length_b   1.000
_cell.length_c   1.000
_cell.angle_alpha   90.00
_cell.angle_beta   90.00
_cell.angle_gamma   90.00
#
_symmetry.space_group_name_H-M   'P 1'
#
loop_
_entity.id
_entity.type
_entity.pdbx_description
1 polymer ?
#
loop_
_entity_poly.entity_id
_entity_poly.type
_entity_poly.pdbx_seq_one_letter_code
_entity_poly.pdbx_strand_id
1 'polypeptide(L)' 'MAFEEMVKMVSILRREDYDVKKGPYTRPNMRKDKIMSSVVTVLEQKFGIKRAKEQLRKRWSDLKTREPEQYW' A
#
# COMPACT_ATOMS: atom_id res chain seq x y z
N MET A 1 -6.22 -2.48 -12.33
CA MET A 1 -5.04 -3.26 -11.88
C MET A 1 -5.39 -4.69 -12.11
N ALA A 2 -4.47 -5.45 -12.68
CA ALA A 2 -4.56 -6.90 -12.70
C ALA A 2 -4.54 -7.44 -11.26
N PHE A 3 -5.07 -8.65 -11.07
CA PHE A 3 -5.08 -9.32 -9.77
C PHE A 3 -3.66 -9.49 -9.20
N GLU A 4 -2.69 -9.82 -10.05
CA GLU A 4 -1.29 -9.97 -9.66
C GLU A 4 -0.64 -8.67 -9.14
N GLU A 5 -0.93 -7.54 -9.78
CA GLU A 5 -0.49 -6.21 -9.33
C GLU A 5 -1.05 -5.88 -7.95
N MET A 6 -2.33 -6.20 -7.74
CA MET A 6 -3.03 -5.95 -6.48
C MET A 6 -2.47 -6.82 -5.35
N VAL A 7 -2.25 -8.12 -5.60
CA VAL A 7 -1.62 -9.03 -4.64
C VAL A 7 -0.20 -8.56 -4.30
N LYS A 8 0.58 -8.13 -5.31
CA LYS A 8 1.94 -7.64 -5.08
C LYS A 8 1.94 -6.36 -4.25
N MET A 9 1.03 -5.43 -4.53
CA MET A 9 0.84 -4.21 -3.74
C MET A 9 0.48 -4.55 -2.28
N VAL A 10 -0.57 -5.36 -2.05
CA VAL A 10 -1.00 -5.74 -0.69
C VAL A 10 0.11 -6.45 0.09
N SER A 11 0.94 -7.26 -0.58
CA SER A 11 2.09 -7.93 0.07
C SER A 11 3.16 -6.95 0.58
N ILE A 12 3.45 -5.88 -0.16
CA ILE A 12 4.39 -4.83 0.23
C ILE A 12 3.81 -4.02 1.39
N LEU A 13 2.53 -3.69 1.29
CA LEU A 13 1.82 -2.93 2.32
C LEU A 13 1.82 -3.69 3.63
N ARG A 14 1.46 -4.98 3.63
CA ARG A 14 1.57 -5.81 4.83
C ARG A 14 2.99 -5.83 5.36
N ARG A 15 4.01 -6.11 4.54
CA ARG A 15 5.41 -6.19 4.99
C ARG A 15 5.92 -4.89 5.64
N GLU A 16 5.64 -3.73 5.03
CA GLU A 16 6.16 -2.44 5.50
C GLU A 16 5.33 -1.81 6.63
N ASP A 17 4.03 -2.11 6.71
CA ASP A 17 3.12 -1.63 7.77
C ASP A 17 3.29 -2.48 9.05
N TYR A 18 3.50 -3.80 8.92
CA TYR A 18 3.73 -4.74 10.04
C TYR A 18 5.16 -4.74 10.60
N ASP A 19 6.07 -3.92 10.07
CA ASP A 19 7.42 -3.83 10.63
C ASP A 19 7.35 -3.11 11.99
N VAL A 20 7.02 -3.89 13.03
CA VAL A 20 6.89 -3.54 14.46
C VAL A 20 8.21 -3.04 15.05
N LYS A 21 9.32 -3.18 14.31
CA LYS A 21 10.64 -2.63 14.69
C LYS A 21 10.69 -1.11 14.70
N LYS A 22 9.74 -0.42 14.05
CA LYS A 22 9.66 1.03 14.06
C LYS A 22 8.71 1.44 15.18
N GLY A 23 9.26 2.04 16.25
CA GLY A 23 8.51 2.49 17.42
C GLY A 23 7.33 3.42 17.09
N PRO A 24 6.54 3.82 18.10
CA PRO A 24 5.33 4.63 17.90
C PRO A 24 5.57 5.84 17.01
N TYR A 25 4.60 6.10 16.13
CA TYR A 25 4.72 7.03 15.01
C TYR A 25 5.08 8.46 15.45
N THR A 26 6.28 8.93 15.11
CA THR A 26 6.65 10.35 15.28
C THR A 26 6.00 11.23 14.21
N ARG A 27 5.78 10.69 12.99
CA ARG A 27 5.06 11.33 11.87
C ARG A 27 4.29 10.29 11.03
N PRO A 28 2.98 10.14 11.23
CA PRO A 28 2.16 9.14 10.53
C PRO A 28 2.20 9.25 9.00
N ASN A 29 2.32 10.47 8.45
CA ASN A 29 2.34 10.67 7.00
C ASN A 29 3.64 10.20 6.34
N MET A 30 4.79 10.31 7.02
CA MET A 30 6.09 10.00 6.42
C MET A 30 6.25 8.51 6.13
N ARG A 31 5.72 7.63 7.00
CA ARG A 31 5.72 6.18 6.76
C ARG A 31 4.78 5.81 5.63
N LYS A 32 3.55 6.35 5.63
CA LYS A 32 2.59 6.15 4.53
C LYS A 32 3.23 6.56 3.20
N ASP A 33 3.91 7.70 3.16
CA ASP A 33 4.57 8.16 1.93
C ASP A 33 5.68 7.22 1.47
N LYS A 34 6.53 6.74 2.38
CA LYS A 34 7.60 5.78 2.06
C LYS A 34 7.08 4.44 1.55
N ILE A 35 6.01 3.95 2.18
CA ILE A 35 5.31 2.73 1.76
C ILE A 35 4.76 2.89 0.35
N MET A 36 4.10 4.01 0.07
CA MET A 36 3.52 4.27 -1.25
C MET A 36 4.58 4.43 -2.33
N SER A 37 5.71 5.09 -2.03
CA SER A 37 6.84 5.15 -2.95
C SER A 37 7.38 3.75 -3.27
N SER A 38 7.48 2.87 -2.27
CA SER A 38 7.93 1.49 -2.48
C SER A 38 6.99 0.68 -3.37
N VAL A 39 5.66 0.86 -3.21
CA VAL A 39 4.66 0.25 -4.10
C VAL A 39 4.81 0.74 -5.54
N VAL A 40 4.96 2.06 -5.74
CA VAL A 40 5.14 2.65 -7.08
C VAL A 40 6.39 2.07 -7.75
N THR A 41 7.52 2.06 -7.04
CA THR A 41 8.79 1.54 -7.58
C THR A 41 8.68 0.07 -7.98
N VAL A 42 8.04 -0.78 -7.17
CA VAL A 42 7.91 -2.20 -7.51
C VAL A 42 6.96 -2.43 -8.67
N LEU A 43 5.86 -1.66 -8.77
CA LEU A 43 4.94 -1.75 -9.90
C LEU A 43 5.60 -1.31 -11.21
N GLU A 44 6.42 -0.26 -11.17
CA GLU A 44 7.18 0.18 -12.32
C GLU A 44 8.26 -0.85 -12.72
N GLN A 45 9.03 -1.36 -11.76
CA GLN A 45 10.11 -2.32 -12.05
C GLN A 45 9.60 -3.68 -12.53
N LYS A 46 8.50 -4.19 -11.95
CA LYS A 46 8.03 -5.55 -12.22
C LYS A 46 7.03 -5.61 -13.38
N PHE A 47 6.20 -4.59 -13.53
CA PHE A 47 5.12 -4.58 -14.51
C PHE A 47 5.28 -3.48 -15.58
N GLY A 48 6.25 -2.57 -15.44
CA GLY A 48 6.42 -1.42 -16.35
C GLY A 48 5.32 -0.37 -16.20
N ILE A 49 4.53 -0.43 -15.12
CA ILE A 49 3.32 0.39 -14.98
C ILE A 49 3.66 1.66 -14.23
N LYS A 50 3.67 2.79 -14.93
CA LYS A 50 3.73 4.12 -14.32
C LYS A 50 2.36 4.50 -13.78
N ARG A 51 2.20 4.47 -12.46
CA ARG A 51 0.99 4.93 -11.76
C ARG A 51 1.28 6.10 -10.85
N ALA A 52 0.34 7.04 -10.82
CA ALA A 52 0.37 8.13 -9.86
C ALA A 52 0.17 7.61 -8.44
N LYS A 53 1.00 8.10 -7.51
CA LYS A 53 0.91 7.81 -6.07
C LYS A 53 -0.48 8.11 -5.50
N GLU A 54 -1.13 9.16 -5.99
CA GLU A 54 -2.51 9.58 -5.66
C GLU A 54 -3.53 8.45 -5.93
N GLN A 55 -3.44 7.83 -7.11
CA GLN A 55 -4.36 6.78 -7.56
C GLN A 55 -4.22 5.51 -6.73
N LEU A 56 -2.99 5.18 -6.33
CA LEU A 56 -2.72 4.08 -5.42
C LEU A 56 -3.24 4.38 -4.01
N ARG A 57 -3.20 5.65 -3.57
CA ARG A 57 -3.70 6.07 -2.25
C ARG A 57 -5.21 5.94 -2.15
N LYS A 58 -5.93 6.36 -3.18
CA LYS A 58 -7.37 6.18 -3.28
C LYS A 58 -7.73 4.69 -3.25
N ARG A 59 -7.09 3.87 -4.09
CA ARG A 59 -7.30 2.42 -4.09
C ARG A 59 -6.97 1.74 -2.76
N TRP A 60 -5.93 2.19 -2.07
CA TRP A 60 -5.59 1.68 -0.76
C TRP A 60 -6.69 2.00 0.27
N SER A 61 -7.20 3.23 0.27
CA SER A 61 -8.34 3.59 1.11
C SER A 61 -9.54 2.69 0.80
N ASP A 62 -9.88 2.50 -0.48
CA ASP A 62 -10.97 1.62 -0.91
C ASP A 62 -10.77 0.15 -0.47
N LEU A 63 -9.52 -0.33 -0.44
CA LEU A 63 -9.19 -1.69 0.03
C LEU A 63 -9.29 -1.82 1.54
N LYS A 64 -8.94 -0.78 2.31
CA LYS A 64 -9.07 -0.76 3.76
C LYS A 64 -10.53 -0.61 4.22
N THR A 65 -11.38 0.09 3.46
CA THR A 65 -12.83 0.14 3.75
C THR A 65 -13.56 -1.14 3.37
N ARG A 66 -12.93 -2.06 2.64
CA ARG A 66 -13.58 -3.29 2.17
C ARG A 66 -13.60 -4.46 3.18
N GLU A 67 -13.05 -4.32 4.40
CA GLU A 67 -13.34 -5.22 5.56
C GLU A 67 -13.07 -4.54 6.92
N PRO A 68 -13.83 -4.81 8.02
CA PRO A 68 -15.02 -5.65 8.15
C PRO A 68 -16.21 -4.88 8.76
N GLU A 69 -17.07 -4.27 7.94
CA GLU A 69 -18.45 -3.90 8.37
C GLU A 69 -19.47 -5.00 7.99
N GLN A 70 -19.02 -6.22 7.71
CA GLN A 70 -19.90 -7.37 7.37
C GLN A 70 -19.67 -8.62 8.23
N TYR A 71 -19.21 -8.44 9.47
CA TYR A 71 -19.30 -9.45 10.53
C TYR A 71 -20.21 -8.93 11.65
N TRP A 72 -21.50 -8.82 11.37
CA TRP A 72 -22.60 -8.84 12.34
C TRP A 72 -23.71 -9.72 11.78
#